data_AF-A0A8J6NWB7-F1
#
_entry.id   AF-A0A8J6NWB7-F1
#
_cell.length_a   1.000
_cell.length_b   1.000
_cell.length_c   1.000
_cell.angle_alpha   90.00
_cell.angle_beta   90.00
_cell.angle_gamma   90.00
#
_symmetry.space_group_name_H-M   'P 1'
#
loop_
_entity.id
_entity.type
_entity.pdbx_description
1 polymer ?
#
loop_
_entity_poly.entity_id
_entity_poly.type
_entity_poly.pdbx_seq_one_letter_code
_entity_poly.pdbx_strand_id
1 'polypeptide(L)'
;MATQMMVRIDPDLKAKVSNFAKIEGKSVSEVVRELLEEYVKTRDIDSYIDNLWERIGGKLASSGVGPKDIERVIRDVRTKH
;
A
#
# COMPACT_ATOMS: atom_id res chain seq x y z
N MET A 1 -14.40 -16.66 3.91
CA MET A 1 -15.56 -16.87 3.03
C MET A 1 -15.29 -16.12 1.74
N ALA A 2 -15.40 -16.75 0.57
CA ALA A 2 -15.12 -16.07 -0.70
C ALA A 2 -16.39 -15.36 -1.18
N THR A 3 -16.33 -14.03 -1.29
CA THR A 3 -17.42 -13.20 -1.83
C THR A 3 -17.31 -13.15 -3.36
N GLN A 4 -18.43 -13.35 -4.06
CA GLN A 4 -18.44 -13.34 -5.52
C GLN A 4 -18.63 -11.91 -6.06
N MET A 5 -17.79 -11.50 -7.00
CA MET A 5 -17.89 -10.22 -7.71
C MET A 5 -18.11 -10.48 -9.21
N MET A 6 -19.12 -9.85 -9.80
CA MET A 6 -19.39 -9.92 -11.25
C MET A 6 -18.88 -8.65 -11.93
N VAL A 7 -17.92 -8.79 -12.83
CA VAL A 7 -17.31 -7.67 -13.55
C VAL A 7 -17.64 -7.78 -15.04
N ARG A 8 -18.18 -6.71 -15.62
CA ARG A 8 -18.37 -6.59 -17.06
C ARG A 8 -17.09 -6.01 -17.66
N ILE A 9 -16.51 -6.73 -18.60
CA ILE A 9 -15.32 -6.31 -19.34
C ILE A 9 -15.58 -6.45 -20.83
N ASP A 10 -14.81 -5.71 -21.60
CA ASP A 10 -14.80 -5.84 -23.06
C ASP A 10 -14.44 -7.28 -23.49
N PRO A 11 -15.12 -7.85 -24.49
CA PRO A 11 -14.87 -9.22 -24.95
C PRO A 11 -13.46 -9.45 -25.49
N ASP A 12 -12.83 -8.45 -26.12
CA ASP A 12 -11.46 -8.57 -26.63
C ASP A 12 -10.46 -8.59 -25.48
N LEU A 13 -10.72 -7.81 -24.43
CA LEU A 13 -9.92 -7.83 -23.21
C LEU A 13 -10.04 -9.21 -22.52
N LYS A 14 -11.25 -9.76 -22.43
CA LYS A 14 -11.48 -11.11 -21.88
C LYS A 14 -10.66 -12.16 -22.63
N ALA A 15 -10.62 -12.10 -23.96
CA ALA A 15 -9.87 -13.05 -24.78
C ALA A 15 -8.36 -12.96 -24.51
N LYS A 16 -7.81 -11.75 -24.45
CA LYS A 16 -6.39 -11.53 -24.16
C LYS A 16 -6.00 -12.04 -22.77
N VAL A 17 -6.75 -11.66 -21.74
CA VAL A 17 -6.50 -12.10 -20.35
C VAL A 17 -6.60 -13.62 -20.24
N SER A 18 -7.58 -14.24 -20.90
CA SER A 18 -7.70 -15.69 -20.89
C SER A 18 -6.51 -16.40 -21.54
N ASN A 19 -5.90 -15.82 -22.59
CA ASN A 19 -4.73 -16.40 -23.21
C ASN A 19 -3.49 -16.26 -22.33
N PHE A 20 -3.28 -15.09 -21.71
CA PHE A 20 -2.16 -14.88 -20.79
C PHE A 20 -2.27 -15.78 -19.55
N ALA A 21 -3.47 -15.87 -18.95
CA ALA A 21 -3.72 -16.75 -17.81
C ALA A 21 -3.37 -18.22 -18.13
N LYS A 22 -3.73 -18.70 -19.33
CA LYS A 22 -3.38 -20.06 -19.79
C LYS A 22 -1.87 -20.28 -19.90
N ILE A 23 -1.14 -19.28 -20.43
CA ILE A 23 0.32 -19.36 -20.59
C ILE A 23 0.99 -19.44 -19.20
N GLU A 24 0.46 -18.71 -18.23
CA GLU A 24 0.95 -18.68 -16.84
C GLU A 24 0.46 -19.87 -15.99
N GLY A 25 -0.39 -20.74 -16.55
CA GLY A 25 -1.00 -21.85 -15.80
C GLY A 25 -2.02 -21.41 -14.74
N LYS A 26 -2.51 -20.17 -14.81
CA LYS A 26 -3.46 -19.57 -13.87
C LYS A 26 -4.88 -19.52 -14.44
N SER A 27 -5.87 -19.47 -13.56
CA SER A 27 -7.23 -19.11 -13.94
C SER A 27 -7.36 -17.59 -14.11
N VAL A 28 -8.31 -17.16 -14.94
CA VAL A 28 -8.64 -15.72 -15.09
C VAL A 28 -9.01 -15.10 -13.74
N SER A 29 -9.69 -15.85 -12.87
CA SER A 29 -10.07 -15.39 -11.54
C SER A 29 -8.87 -15.17 -10.61
N GLU A 30 -7.82 -15.99 -10.73
CA GLU A 30 -6.56 -15.79 -9.98
C GLU A 30 -5.84 -14.54 -10.47
N VAL A 31 -5.71 -14.36 -11.78
CA VAL A 31 -5.09 -13.16 -12.37
C VAL A 31 -5.82 -11.90 -11.92
N VAL A 32 -7.16 -11.89 -11.98
CA VAL A 32 -7.97 -10.75 -11.53
C VAL A 32 -7.82 -10.52 -10.03
N ARG A 33 -7.74 -11.57 -9.22
CA ARG A 33 -7.53 -11.45 -7.77
C ARG A 33 -6.17 -10.82 -7.46
N GLU A 34 -5.10 -11.31 -8.08
CA GLU A 34 -3.74 -10.78 -7.89
C GLU A 34 -3.67 -9.30 -8.30
N LEU A 35 -4.26 -8.93 -9.44
CA LEU A 35 -4.35 -7.54 -9.91
C LEU A 35 -5.08 -6.63 -8.90
N LEU A 36 -6.17 -7.10 -8.30
CA LEU A 36 -6.91 -6.35 -7.30
C LEU A 36 -6.16 -6.26 -5.97
N GLU A 37 -5.49 -7.32 -5.55
CA GLU A 37 -4.63 -7.31 -4.36
C GLU A 37 -3.47 -6.32 -4.53
N GLU A 38 -2.84 -6.30 -5.70
CA GLU A 38 -1.78 -5.34 -6.02
C GLU A 38 -2.33 -3.91 -6.07
N TYR A 39 -3.47 -3.69 -6.74
CA TYR A 39 -4.12 -2.39 -6.79
C TYR A 39 -4.46 -1.84 -5.40
N VAL A 40 -4.94 -2.69 -4.49
CA VAL A 40 -5.17 -2.30 -3.10
C VAL A 40 -3.84 -2.05 -2.40
N LYS A 41 -2.87 -2.98 -2.43
CA LYS A 41 -1.56 -2.80 -1.79
C LYS A 41 -0.84 -1.52 -2.20
N THR A 42 -0.88 -1.18 -3.50
CA THR A 42 -0.22 0.03 -4.01
C THR A 42 -0.95 1.31 -3.61
N ARG A 43 -2.27 1.27 -3.40
CA ARG A 43 -3.08 2.44 -3.01
C ARG A 43 -3.28 2.57 -1.50
N ASP A 44 -3.18 1.48 -0.77
CA ASP A 44 -3.22 1.43 0.69
C ASP A 44 -1.85 1.79 1.30
N ILE A 45 -0.91 2.28 0.46
CA ILE A 45 0.36 2.87 0.91
C ILE A 45 0.10 4.05 1.85
N ASP A 46 -0.98 4.81 1.63
CA ASP A 46 -1.33 5.94 2.50
C ASP A 46 -1.63 5.46 3.91
N SER A 47 -2.48 4.44 4.06
CA SER A 47 -2.78 3.87 5.38
C SER A 47 -1.57 3.17 6.01
N TYR A 48 -0.71 2.55 5.19
CA TYR A 48 0.54 1.95 5.66
C TYR A 48 1.53 3.01 6.18
N ILE A 49 1.67 4.12 5.45
CA ILE A 49 2.52 5.27 5.82
C ILE A 49 1.95 5.97 7.05
N ASP A 50 0.64 6.15 7.14
CA ASP A 50 -0.03 6.71 8.32
C ASP A 50 0.20 5.84 9.55
N ASN A 51 0.02 4.51 9.43
CA ASN A 51 0.32 3.56 10.50
C ASN A 51 1.81 3.59 10.91
N LEU A 52 2.71 3.77 9.95
CA LEU A 52 4.14 3.89 10.24
C LEU A 52 4.43 5.18 11.03
N TRP A 53 3.88 6.32 10.60
CA TRP A 53 4.01 7.60 11.29
C TRP A 53 3.41 7.57 12.69
N GLU A 54 2.23 6.94 12.87
CA GLU A 54 1.62 6.74 14.18
C GLU A 54 2.50 5.92 15.12
N ARG A 55 3.09 4.82 14.64
CA ARG A 55 4.00 3.99 15.46
C ARG A 55 5.26 4.73 15.86
N ILE A 56 5.84 5.51 14.94
CA ILE A 56 7.04 6.32 15.22
C ILE A 56 6.70 7.43 16.21
N GLY A 57 5.61 8.16 15.97
CA GLY A 57 5.12 9.22 16.86
C GLY A 57 4.82 8.70 18.26
N GLY A 58 4.15 7.54 18.37
CA GLY A 58 3.85 6.87 19.63
C GLY A 58 5.11 6.48 20.40
N LYS A 59 6.14 5.95 19.72
CA LYS A 59 7.44 5.66 20.34
C LYS A 59 8.13 6.92 20.85
N LEU A 60 8.17 7.98 20.05
CA LEU A 60 8.78 9.26 20.44
C LEU A 60 8.08 9.87 21.66
N ALA A 61 6.75 9.90 21.65
CA ALA A 61 5.95 10.36 22.79
C ALA A 61 6.21 9.53 24.05
N SER A 62 6.28 8.19 23.92
CA SER A 62 6.59 7.29 25.04
C SER A 62 8.00 7.49 25.62
N SER A 63 8.94 7.95 24.79
CA SER A 63 10.31 8.32 25.20
C SER A 63 10.41 9.76 25.75
N GLY A 64 9.28 10.45 25.90
CA GLY A 64 9.21 11.81 26.44
C GLY A 64 9.62 12.91 25.45
N VAL A 65 9.76 12.58 24.17
CA VAL A 65 10.11 13.56 23.13
C VAL A 65 8.90 14.47 22.88
N GLY A 66 9.08 15.76 23.14
CA GLY A 66 8.05 16.77 22.96
C GLY A 66 8.39 17.80 21.89
N PRO A 67 7.47 18.76 21.64
CA PRO A 67 7.68 19.83 20.65
C PRO A 67 8.97 20.63 20.86
N LYS A 68 9.36 20.87 22.13
CA LYS A 68 10.60 21.58 22.47
C LYS A 68 11.86 20.82 22.04
N ASP A 69 11.83 19.49 22.08
CA ASP A 69 12.95 18.66 21.63
C ASP A 69 13.08 18.69 20.11
N ILE A 70 11.95 18.73 19.39
CA ILE A 70 11.91 18.88 17.94
C ILE A 70 12.52 20.23 17.54
N GLU A 71 12.09 21.33 18.17
CA GLU A 71 12.64 22.67 17.90
C GLU A 71 14.14 22.75 18.18
N ARG A 72 14.61 22.11 19.27
CA ARG A 72 16.03 22.04 19.61
C ARG A 72 16.81 21.30 18.52
N VAL A 73 16.37 20.11 18.12
CA VAL A 73 17.04 19.31 17.08
C VAL A 73 17.06 20.05 15.73
N ILE A 74 15.96 20.70 15.34
CA ILE A 74 15.91 21.51 14.11
C ILE A 74 16.96 22.61 14.14
N ARG A 75 17.08 23.31 15.27
CA ARG A 75 18.08 24.37 15.46
C ARG A 75 19.49 23.80 15.35
N ASP A 76 19.78 22.73 16.09
CA ASP A 76 21.10 22.10 16.15
C ASP A 76 21.58 21.61 14.77
N VAL A 77 20.68 21.02 13.98
CA VAL A 77 20.98 20.58 12.61
C VAL A 77 21.25 21.77 11.69
N ARG A 78 20.45 22.83 11.78
CA ARG A 78 20.63 24.04 10.96
C ARG A 78 21.89 24.82 11.29
N THR A 79 22.38 24.76 12.53
CA THR A 79 23.62 25.40 12.96
C THR A 79 24.88 24.55 12.73
N LYS A 80 24.72 23.28 12.33
CA LYS A 80 25.83 22.37 11.99
C LYS A 80 26.31 22.51 10.53
N HIS A 81 25.64 23.34 9.74
CA HIS A 81 26.06 23.79 8.41
C HIS A 81 26.51 25.24 8.48
#